data_AF-A0AAD7D2S1-F1
#
_entry.id   AF-A0AAD7D2S1-F1
#
_cell.length_a   1.000
_cell.length_b   1.000
_cell.length_c   1.000
_cell.angle_alpha   90.00
_cell.angle_beta   90.00
_cell.angle_gamma   90.00
#
_symmetry.space_group_name_H-M   'P 1'
#
loop_
_entity.id
_entity.type
_entity.pdbx_description
1 polymer ?
#
loop_
_entity_poly.entity_id
_entity_poly.type
_entity_poly.pdbx_seq_one_letter_code
_entity_poly.pdbx_strand_id
1 'polypeptide(L)'
;LTTHGTTLYARFQEQEDPKDLDGAIELHRVALSLRPPTHPDRGNSLINLATVIKTRFDQQGNSEDIKEAIELQQEALNLPAP
;
A
#
# COMPACT_ATOMS: atom_id res chain seq x y z
N LEU A 1 12.28 -3.00 2.48
CA LEU A 1 10.99 -3.25 1.80
C LEU A 1 10.08 -2.03 1.88
N THR A 2 9.68 -1.57 3.07
CA THR A 2 8.82 -0.38 3.23
C THR A 2 9.46 0.90 2.69
N THR A 3 10.73 1.16 3.02
CA THR A 3 11.48 2.34 2.52
C THR A 3 11.67 2.31 1.01
N HIS A 4 11.82 1.11 0.42
CA HIS A 4 12.00 0.98 -1.02
C HIS A 4 10.68 1.18 -1.77
N GLY A 5 9.57 0.66 -1.24
CA GLY A 5 8.22 0.93 -1.75
C GLY A 5 7.87 2.42 -1.71
N THR A 6 8.22 3.12 -0.61
CA THR A 6 8.00 4.57 -0.52
C THR A 6 8.84 5.37 -1.51
N THR A 7 10.07 4.92 -1.83
CA THR A 7 10.90 5.58 -2.85
C THR A 7 10.33 5.42 -4.26
N LEU A 8 9.82 4.23 -4.61
CA LEU A 8 9.16 4.01 -5.89
C LEU A 8 7.88 4.84 -6.01
N TYR A 9 7.08 4.91 -4.94
CA TYR A 9 5.88 5.76 -4.91
C TYR A 9 6.21 7.24 -5.11
N ALA A 10 7.24 7.76 -4.44
CA ALA A 10 7.67 9.14 -4.62
C ALA A 10 8.14 9.41 -6.07
N ARG A 11 8.89 8.48 -6.67
CA ARG A 11 9.33 8.61 -8.07
C ARG A 11 8.16 8.60 -9.05
N PHE A 12 7.17 7.75 -8.80
CA PHE A 12 5.93 7.74 -9.56
C PHE A 12 5.20 9.10 -9.48
N GLN A 13 5.14 9.73 -8.31
CA GLN A 13 4.48 11.04 -8.18
C GLN A 13 5.16 12.14 -9.03
N GLU A 14 6.45 11.97 -9.34
CA GLU A 14 7.20 12.91 -10.20
C GLU A 14 7.15 12.54 -11.69
N GLN A 15 7.09 11.25 -12.03
CA GLN A 15 7.31 10.75 -13.40
C GLN A 15 6.07 10.09 -14.03
N GLU A 16 5.02 9.87 -13.25
CA GLU A 16 3.77 9.19 -13.63
C GLU A 16 3.98 7.80 -14.28
N ASP A 17 5.13 7.14 -14.07
CA ASP A 17 5.42 5.83 -14.65
C ASP A 17 4.61 4.72 -13.95
N PRO A 18 3.61 4.11 -14.62
CA PRO A 18 2.77 3.09 -14.01
C PRO A 18 3.53 1.89 -13.46
N LYS A 19 4.72 1.58 -14.01
CA LYS A 19 5.55 0.44 -13.57
C LYS A 19 6.13 0.65 -12.18
N ASP A 20 6.37 1.90 -11.79
CA ASP A 20 6.84 2.23 -10.44
C ASP A 20 5.74 2.03 -9.40
N LEU A 21 4.49 2.24 -9.82
CA LEU A 21 3.34 2.03 -8.96
C LEU A 21 3.10 0.54 -8.70
N ASP A 22 3.14 -0.30 -9.73
CA ASP A 22 3.01 -1.75 -9.56
C ASP A 22 4.18 -2.33 -8.74
N GLY A 23 5.41 -1.84 -8.97
CA GLY A 23 6.57 -2.22 -8.15
C GLY A 23 6.44 -1.81 -6.68
N ALA A 24 5.90 -0.61 -6.41
CA ALA A 24 5.61 -0.16 -5.06
C ALA A 24 4.56 -1.03 -4.36
N ILE A 25 3.48 -1.41 -5.07
CA ILE A 25 2.43 -2.29 -4.55
C ILE A 25 3.01 -3.63 -4.12
N GLU A 26 3.80 -4.29 -4.98
CA GLU A 26 4.39 -5.59 -4.67
C GLU A 26 5.34 -5.51 -3.46
N LEU A 27 6.17 -4.47 -3.36
CA LEU A 27 7.05 -4.28 -2.20
C LEU A 27 6.27 -4.05 -0.90
N HIS A 28 5.16 -3.32 -0.96
CA HIS A 28 4.30 -3.09 0.20
C HIS A 28 3.54 -4.37 0.60
N ARG A 29 3.11 -5.20 -0.35
CA ARG A 29 2.54 -6.53 -0.09
C ARG A 29 3.54 -7.46 0.59
N VAL A 30 4.78 -7.50 0.12
CA VAL A 30 5.85 -8.27 0.77
C VAL A 30 6.15 -7.73 2.17
N ALA A 31 6.17 -6.40 2.36
CA ALA A 31 6.38 -5.83 3.69
C ALA A 31 5.24 -6.22 4.66
N LEU A 32 3.99 -6.24 4.18
CA LEU A 32 2.83 -6.63 4.97
C LEU A 32 2.82 -8.12 5.32
N SER A 33 3.21 -9.00 4.40
CA SER A 33 3.27 -10.45 4.65
C SER A 33 4.30 -10.83 5.71
N LEU A 34 5.34 -10.01 5.88
CA LEU A 34 6.37 -10.19 6.91
C LEU A 34 5.98 -9.62 8.29
N ARG A 35 4.87 -8.88 8.39
CA ARG A 35 4.44 -8.21 9.64
C ARG A 35 3.18 -8.86 10.18
N PRO A 36 3.23 -9.81 11.12
CA PRO A 36 2.03 -10.45 11.66
C PRO A 36 1.08 -9.44 12.34
N PRO A 37 -0.19 -9.79 12.62
CA PRO A 37 -1.19 -8.91 13.23
C PRO A 37 -0.75 -8.13 14.47
N THR A 38 0.14 -8.69 15.28
CA THR A 38 0.67 -8.08 16.52
C THR A 38 1.88 -7.17 16.28
N HIS A 39 2.39 -7.08 15.05
CA HIS A 39 3.58 -6.30 14.75
C HIS A 39 3.25 -4.80 14.81
N PRO A 40 4.04 -3.97 15.53
CA PRO A 40 3.74 -2.56 15.75
C PRO A 40 3.59 -1.76 14.43
N ASP A 41 4.44 -2.07 13.43
CA ASP A 41 4.35 -1.41 12.13
C ASP A 41 3.35 -2.05 11.14
N ARG A 42 2.49 -3.01 11.53
CA ARG A 42 1.53 -3.61 10.58
C ARG A 42 0.53 -2.56 10.09
N GLY A 43 -0.02 -1.75 10.99
CA GLY A 43 -0.96 -0.68 10.64
C GLY A 43 -0.37 0.29 9.61
N ASN A 44 0.88 0.72 9.81
CA ASN A 44 1.58 1.58 8.85
C ASN A 44 1.79 0.90 7.49
N SER A 45 2.04 -0.42 7.44
CA SER A 45 2.13 -1.15 6.16
C SER A 45 0.80 -1.23 5.43
N LEU A 46 -0.30 -1.49 6.16
CA LEU A 46 -1.65 -1.52 5.59
C LEU A 46 -2.03 -0.18 4.99
N ILE A 47 -1.81 0.91 5.74
CA ILE A 47 -2.12 2.27 5.27
C ILE A 47 -1.29 2.62 4.03
N ASN A 48 0.02 2.36 4.05
CA ASN A 48 0.88 2.66 2.90
C ASN A 48 0.47 1.85 1.66
N LEU A 49 0.17 0.56 1.81
CA LEU A 49 -0.31 -0.26 0.69
C LEU A 49 -1.64 0.28 0.13
N ALA A 50 -2.59 0.60 1.00
CA ALA A 50 -3.88 1.17 0.60
C ALA A 50 -3.72 2.50 -0.16
N THR A 51 -2.79 3.37 0.26
CA THR A 51 -2.49 4.62 -0.43
C THR A 51 -1.99 4.40 -1.85
N VAL A 52 -1.03 3.49 -2.04
CA VAL A 52 -0.47 3.21 -3.37
C VAL A 52 -1.52 2.59 -4.29
N ILE A 53 -2.32 1.65 -3.79
CA ILE A 53 -3.42 1.03 -4.57
C ILE A 53 -4.50 2.06 -4.93
N LYS A 54 -4.88 2.94 -4.00
CA LYS A 54 -5.81 4.04 -4.31
C LYS A 54 -5.25 4.93 -5.42
N THR A 55 -3.97 5.27 -5.39
CA THR A 55 -3.35 6.04 -6.46
C THR A 55 -3.43 5.33 -7.82
N ARG A 56 -3.31 3.99 -7.85
CA ARG A 56 -3.51 3.22 -9.08
C ARG A 56 -4.95 3.29 -9.58
N PHE A 57 -5.91 3.20 -8.67
CA PHE A 57 -7.33 3.42 -9.00
C PHE A 57 -7.56 4.82 -9.59
N ASP A 58 -7.01 5.87 -8.97
CA ASP A 58 -7.19 7.24 -9.44
C ASP A 58 -6.67 7.43 -10.89
N GLN A 59 -5.66 6.66 -11.32
CA GLN A 59 -5.13 6.70 -12.68
C GLN A 59 -5.81 5.77 -13.67
N GLN A 60 -6.13 4.54 -13.26
CA GLN A 60 -6.56 3.47 -14.16
C GLN A 60 -8.06 3.17 -14.07
N GLY A 61 -8.74 3.66 -13.03
CA GLY A 61 -10.17 3.47 -12.80
C GLY A 61 -10.57 2.03 -12.45
N ASN A 62 -9.62 1.17 -12.03
CA ASN A 62 -9.90 -0.23 -11.73
C ASN A 62 -10.68 -0.39 -10.42
N SER A 63 -11.95 -0.80 -10.50
CA SER A 63 -12.80 -0.97 -9.33
C SER A 63 -12.31 -2.00 -8.32
N GLU A 64 -11.47 -2.95 -8.72
CA GLU A 64 -10.90 -3.93 -7.78
C GLU A 64 -9.85 -3.27 -6.89
N ASP A 65 -9.12 -2.29 -7.39
CA ASP A 65 -8.10 -1.56 -6.61
C ASP A 65 -8.74 -0.77 -5.48
N ILE A 66 -9.84 -0.05 -5.76
CA ILE A 66 -10.50 0.75 -4.71
C ILE A 66 -11.14 -0.14 -3.64
N LYS A 67 -11.63 -1.34 -4.01
CA LYS A 67 -12.13 -2.32 -3.03
C LYS A 67 -11.00 -2.82 -2.13
N GLU A 68 -9.87 -3.23 -2.72
CA GLU A 68 -8.70 -3.69 -1.96
C GLU A 68 -8.19 -2.59 -1.01
N ALA A 69 -8.11 -1.33 -1.47
CA ALA A 69 -7.69 -0.22 -0.64
C ALA A 69 -8.63 0.00 0.57
N ILE A 70 -9.95 -0.15 0.39
CA ILE A 70 -10.93 -0.05 1.48
C ILE A 70 -10.75 -1.19 2.49
N GLU A 71 -10.58 -2.43 2.02
CA GLU A 71 -10.37 -3.60 2.87
C GLU A 71 -9.11 -3.44 3.75
N LEU A 72 -8.02 -2.97 3.15
CA LEU A 72 -6.76 -2.71 3.86
C LEU A 72 -6.91 -1.62 4.93
N GLN A 73 -7.66 -0.55 4.64
CA GLN A 73 -7.94 0.51 5.61
C GLN A 73 -8.81 -0.01 6.77
N GLN A 74 -9.82 -0.83 6.47
CA GLN A 74 -10.64 -1.47 7.49
C GLN A 74 -9.82 -2.40 8.37
N GLU A 75 -8.91 -3.19 7.80
CA GLU A 75 -8.01 -4.02 8.58
C GLU A 75 -7.15 -3.16 9.52
N ALA A 76 -6.59 -2.05 9.03
CA ALA A 76 -5.76 -1.16 9.84
C ALA A 76 -6.51 -0.57 11.03
N LEU A 77 -7.80 -0.24 10.87
CA LEU A 77 -8.67 0.25 11.94
C LEU A 77 -9.04 -0.83 12.97
N ASN A 78 -9.05 -2.09 12.55
CA ASN A 78 -9.39 -3.23 13.40
C ASN A 78 -8.18 -3.84 14.11
N LEU A 79 -6.96 -3.33 13.87
CA LEU A 79 -5.78 -3.78 14.60
C LEU A 79 -5.91 -3.42 16.08
N PRO A 80 -5.53 -4.32 16.99
CA PRO A 80 -5.49 -4.00 18.42
C PRO A 80 -4.54 -2.82 18.64
N ALA A 81 -4.99 -1.84 19.43
CA ALA A 81 -4.14 -0.74 19.84
C ALA A 81 -2.88 -1.30 20.55
N PRO A 82 -1.69 -0.72 20.31
CA PRO A 82 -0.45 -1.14 20.95
C PRO A 82 -0.50 -1.00 22.47
#